data_AF-A0A2M8BX12-F1
#
_entry.id   AF-A0A2M8BX12-F1
#
_cell.length_a   1.000
_cell.length_b   1.000
_cell.length_c   1.000
_cell.angle_alpha   90.00
_cell.angle_beta   90.00
_cell.angle_gamma   90.00
#
_symmetry.space_group_name_H-M   'P 1'
#
loop_
_entity.id
_entity.type
_entity.pdbx_description
1 polymer ?
#
loop_
_entity_poly.entity_id
_entity_poly.type
_entity_poly.pdbx_seq_one_letter_code
_entity_poly.pdbx_strand_id
1 'polypeptide(L)'
;MDLGLGIVAIFNALIVKVAVMGLGAWVLFKLYRAERPKTGRKAWVSLPIKEEPDLRLLKWSLILFYVSEVTCGVEVYVILESNPWLAGVHAFVSSAGMSLFALWAFLWVDKRLIRYGQKACLINRVCKGCTIESELGCRYHKTVLLAATFIAFATLLPLFAGVDAMPADSTRYILPFDSMNQWYDSTLVPWLEANVEAYEPGGAAYVLPTEMLFIEFRVLPLMALAGILAGIGLLLRRKELLGMKVLVVSVGGFAYAFSELVLIKGTDDIIIASLSHEIAEFWFLVAVVEFLRRTYPATAGEVLAAPGANPTLAAND
;
A
#
# COMPACT_ATOMS: atom_id res chain seq x y z
N MET A 1 13.64 29.47 13.14
CA MET A 1 14.37 28.19 13.06
C MET A 1 13.70 27.18 12.11
N ASP A 2 12.74 27.59 11.27
CA ASP A 2 11.93 26.65 10.48
C ASP A 2 12.42 26.44 9.04
N LEU A 3 13.48 27.14 8.61
CA LEU A 3 13.95 27.07 7.23
C LEU A 3 14.33 25.65 6.81
N GLY A 4 15.11 24.93 7.61
CA GLY A 4 15.51 23.57 7.26
C GLY A 4 14.34 22.58 7.34
N LEU A 5 13.40 22.76 8.27
CA LEU A 5 12.14 22.02 8.30
C LEU A 5 11.35 22.24 7.01
N GLY A 6 11.19 23.50 6.58
CA GLY A 6 10.53 23.86 5.34
C GLY A 6 11.23 23.28 4.10
N ILE A 7 12.56 23.26 4.04
CA ILE A 7 13.32 22.64 2.95
C ILE A 7 13.06 21.13 2.90
N VAL A 8 13.15 20.44 4.04
CA VAL A 8 12.92 18.99 4.10
C VAL A 8 11.49 18.65 3.75
N ALA A 9 10.53 19.43 4.24
CA ALA A 9 9.14 19.27 3.89
C ALA A 9 8.94 19.48 2.39
N ILE A 10 9.44 20.58 1.79
CA ILE A 10 9.38 20.80 0.33
C ILE A 10 10.05 19.67 -0.45
N PHE A 11 11.19 19.15 0.02
CA PHE A 11 11.87 18.02 -0.63
C PHE A 11 11.00 16.75 -0.60
N ASN A 12 10.57 16.34 0.60
CA ASN A 12 9.70 15.18 0.77
C ASN A 12 8.48 15.31 -0.14
N ALA A 13 7.94 16.52 -0.16
CA ALA A 13 6.63 16.74 -0.65
C ALA A 13 6.63 16.98 -2.20
N LEU A 14 7.52 17.81 -2.74
CA LEU A 14 7.61 18.04 -4.20
C LEU A 14 8.38 16.97 -4.97
N ILE A 15 9.33 16.28 -4.34
CA ILE A 15 10.18 15.33 -5.06
C ILE A 15 9.68 13.91 -4.80
N VAL A 16 9.56 13.51 -3.54
CA VAL A 16 9.23 12.12 -3.21
C VAL A 16 7.76 11.84 -3.50
N LYS A 17 6.83 12.65 -2.97
CA LYS A 17 5.38 12.42 -3.19
C LYS A 17 4.99 12.50 -4.65
N VAL A 18 5.45 13.52 -5.37
CA VAL A 18 5.16 13.66 -6.82
C VAL A 18 5.73 12.46 -7.60
N ALA A 19 6.89 11.93 -7.20
CA ALA A 19 7.42 10.71 -7.81
C ALA A 19 6.55 9.48 -7.52
N VAL A 20 6.07 9.32 -6.27
CA VAL A 20 5.14 8.24 -5.89
C VAL A 20 3.83 8.33 -6.68
N MET A 21 3.19 9.51 -6.68
CA MET A 21 1.95 9.75 -7.43
C MET A 21 2.16 9.54 -8.94
N GLY A 22 3.24 10.09 -9.50
CA GLY A 22 3.57 9.96 -10.92
C GLY A 22 3.83 8.51 -11.32
N LEU A 23 4.55 7.75 -10.50
CA LEU A 23 4.79 6.33 -10.71
C LEU A 23 3.49 5.54 -10.57
N GLY A 24 2.67 5.81 -9.55
CA GLY A 24 1.37 5.17 -9.35
C GLY A 24 0.43 5.37 -10.55
N ALA A 25 0.29 6.62 -11.02
CA ALA A 25 -0.46 6.94 -12.22
C ALA A 25 0.09 6.22 -13.47
N TRP A 26 1.42 6.17 -13.62
CA TRP A 26 2.07 5.46 -14.72
C TRP A 26 1.80 3.96 -14.68
N VAL A 27 1.89 3.32 -13.51
CA VAL A 27 1.59 1.88 -13.34
C VAL A 27 0.13 1.59 -13.68
N LEU A 28 -0.81 2.37 -13.14
CA LEU A 28 -2.24 2.25 -13.44
C LEU A 28 -2.52 2.41 -14.92
N PHE A 29 -1.95 3.42 -15.56
CA PHE A 29 -2.09 3.66 -16.99
C PHE A 29 -1.53 2.50 -17.83
N LYS A 30 -0.38 1.95 -17.42
CA LYS A 30 0.24 0.82 -18.09
C LYS A 30 -0.59 -0.46 -17.95
N LEU A 31 -1.14 -0.72 -16.76
CA LEU A 31 -2.08 -1.83 -16.52
C LEU A 31 -3.38 -1.67 -17.31
N TYR A 32 -3.91 -0.45 -17.42
CA TYR A 32 -5.08 -0.17 -18.25
C TYR A 32 -4.81 -0.40 -19.74
N ARG A 33 -3.64 0.03 -20.24
CA ARG A 33 -3.23 -0.22 -21.63
C ARG A 33 -2.97 -1.70 -21.91
N ALA A 34 -2.43 -2.45 -20.95
CA ALA A 34 -2.16 -3.87 -21.11
C ALA A 34 -3.44 -4.71 -21.31
N GLU A 35 -4.57 -4.29 -20.73
CA GLU A 35 -5.87 -4.96 -20.95
C GLU A 35 -6.51 -4.67 -22.31
N ARG A 36 -6.09 -3.59 -22.98
CA ARG A 36 -6.61 -3.19 -24.29
C ARG A 36 -5.49 -3.22 -25.33
N PRO A 37 -4.94 -4.41 -25.65
CA PRO A 37 -3.84 -4.52 -26.59
C PRO A 37 -4.28 -3.97 -27.94
N LYS A 38 -3.63 -2.89 -28.39
CA LYS A 38 -3.74 -2.41 -29.77
C LYS A 38 -2.76 -3.21 -30.63
N THR A 39 -3.22 -3.65 -31.80
CA THR A 39 -2.37 -4.30 -32.81
C THR A 39 -1.14 -3.41 -33.13
N GLY A 40 0.05 -4.03 -33.16
CA GLY A 40 1.29 -3.38 -33.57
C GLY A 40 2.07 -2.60 -32.50
N ARG A 41 1.66 -2.58 -31.22
CA ARG A 41 2.46 -1.99 -30.13
C ARG A 41 3.08 -3.05 -29.23
N LYS A 42 4.36 -2.88 -28.87
CA LYS A 42 5.02 -3.69 -27.84
C LYS A 42 4.26 -3.53 -26.51
N ALA A 43 3.75 -4.64 -25.98
CA ALA A 43 3.11 -4.67 -24.68
C ALA A 43 4.15 -4.40 -23.57
N TRP A 44 3.74 -3.73 -22.49
CA TRP A 44 4.60 -3.56 -21.31
C TRP A 44 4.71 -4.87 -20.51
N VAL A 45 3.59 -5.58 -20.41
CA VAL A 45 3.44 -6.91 -19.82
C VAL A 45 2.38 -7.67 -20.62
N SER A 46 2.50 -8.99 -20.71
CA SER A 46 1.52 -9.86 -21.37
C SER A 46 0.56 -10.44 -20.32
N LEU A 47 -0.57 -9.76 -20.10
CA LEU A 47 -1.55 -10.22 -19.12
C LEU A 47 -2.48 -11.28 -19.76
N PRO A 48 -2.57 -12.49 -19.21
CA PRO A 48 -3.48 -13.50 -19.71
C PRO A 48 -4.92 -13.05 -19.44
N ILE A 49 -5.74 -12.97 -20.51
CA ILE A 49 -7.17 -12.59 -20.45
C ILE A 49 -7.95 -13.46 -19.43
N LYS A 50 -7.51 -14.72 -19.22
CA LYS A 50 -8.16 -15.68 -18.31
C LYS A 50 -7.87 -15.48 -16.81
N GLU A 51 -6.91 -14.64 -16.40
CA GLU A 51 -6.62 -14.37 -14.96
C GLU A 51 -7.31 -13.11 -14.40
N GLU A 52 -8.38 -12.67 -15.06
CA GLU A 52 -9.11 -11.43 -14.80
C GLU A 52 -9.48 -11.12 -13.33
N PRO A 53 -9.99 -12.07 -12.51
CA PRO A 53 -10.46 -11.72 -11.17
C PRO A 53 -9.33 -11.36 -10.19
N ASP A 54 -8.14 -11.95 -10.34
CA ASP A 54 -7.02 -11.63 -9.43
C ASP A 54 -6.39 -10.30 -9.82
N LEU A 55 -6.13 -10.08 -11.11
CA LEU A 55 -5.60 -8.80 -11.60
C LEU A 55 -6.54 -7.63 -11.27
N ARG A 56 -7.86 -7.87 -11.21
CA ARG A 56 -8.84 -6.89 -10.75
C ARG A 56 -8.61 -6.46 -9.29
N LEU A 57 -8.24 -7.38 -8.40
CA LEU A 57 -7.94 -7.05 -7.00
C LEU A 57 -6.68 -6.19 -6.90
N LEU A 58 -5.62 -6.53 -7.64
CA LEU A 58 -4.42 -5.68 -7.72
C LEU A 58 -4.75 -4.29 -8.27
N LYS A 59 -5.59 -4.20 -9.31
CA LYS A 59 -6.01 -2.91 -9.88
C LYS A 59 -6.77 -2.06 -8.88
N TRP A 60 -7.76 -2.63 -8.19
CA TRP A 60 -8.48 -1.90 -7.16
C TRP A 60 -7.57 -1.50 -6.01
N SER A 61 -6.65 -2.36 -5.60
CA SER A 61 -5.61 -2.02 -4.63
C SER A 61 -4.79 -0.81 -5.07
N LEU A 62 -4.29 -0.80 -6.31
CA LEU A 62 -3.51 0.32 -6.86
C LEU A 62 -4.33 1.60 -7.08
N ILE A 63 -5.62 1.47 -7.40
CA ILE A 63 -6.54 2.61 -7.50
C ILE A 63 -6.74 3.22 -6.12
N LEU A 64 -7.02 2.40 -5.11
CA LEU A 64 -7.16 2.87 -3.73
C LEU A 64 -5.85 3.52 -3.27
N PHE A 65 -4.71 2.84 -3.43
CA PHE A 65 -3.39 3.43 -3.18
C PHE A 65 -3.24 4.81 -3.84
N TYR A 66 -3.54 4.94 -5.14
CA TYR A 66 -3.43 6.24 -5.82
C TYR A 66 -4.39 7.29 -5.26
N VAL A 67 -5.62 6.92 -4.90
CA VAL A 67 -6.58 7.83 -4.26
C VAL A 67 -6.07 8.28 -2.89
N SER A 68 -5.51 7.37 -2.09
CA SER A 68 -4.84 7.67 -0.83
C SER A 68 -3.73 8.72 -1.03
N GLU A 69 -2.88 8.53 -2.02
CA GLU A 69 -1.75 9.44 -2.26
C GLU A 69 -2.18 10.80 -2.78
N VAL A 70 -3.26 10.84 -3.55
CA VAL A 70 -3.89 12.10 -3.93
C VAL A 70 -4.49 12.80 -2.72
N THR A 71 -5.15 12.10 -1.80
CA THR A 71 -5.72 12.74 -0.60
C THR A 71 -4.63 13.30 0.32
N CYS A 72 -3.57 12.53 0.58
CA CYS A 72 -2.41 13.00 1.32
C CYS A 72 -1.74 14.19 0.60
N GLY A 73 -1.62 14.13 -0.73
CA GLY A 73 -1.08 15.24 -1.50
C GLY A 73 -1.96 16.50 -1.44
N VAL A 74 -3.29 16.39 -1.56
CA VAL A 74 -4.17 17.57 -1.48
C VAL A 74 -4.07 18.23 -0.11
N GLU A 75 -4.07 17.43 0.96
CA GLU A 75 -3.89 17.91 2.33
C GLU A 75 -2.57 18.69 2.48
N VAL A 76 -1.46 18.06 2.09
CA VAL A 76 -0.12 18.64 2.26
C VAL A 76 0.18 19.80 1.31
N TYR A 77 -0.33 19.82 0.06
CA TYR A 77 0.09 20.79 -0.97
C TYR A 77 -0.91 21.87 -1.31
N VAL A 78 -2.21 21.58 -1.20
CA VAL A 78 -3.25 22.50 -1.65
C VAL A 78 -3.79 23.26 -0.46
N ILE A 79 -4.06 22.54 0.63
CA ILE A 79 -4.64 23.12 1.83
C ILE A 79 -3.52 23.66 2.74
N LEU A 80 -2.33 23.02 2.74
CA LEU A 80 -1.20 23.36 3.62
C LEU A 80 -1.60 23.31 5.11
N GLU A 81 -2.63 22.53 5.43
CA GLU A 81 -3.21 22.34 6.75
C GLU A 81 -3.67 20.88 6.84
N SER A 82 -3.50 20.26 8.01
CA SER A 82 -4.03 18.92 8.21
C SER A 82 -5.55 18.97 8.34
N ASN A 83 -6.23 18.24 7.46
CA ASN A 83 -7.68 18.17 7.42
C ASN A 83 -8.15 16.80 7.94
N PRO A 84 -8.85 16.72 9.09
CA PRO A 84 -9.25 15.44 9.68
C PRO A 84 -10.03 14.52 8.76
N TRP A 85 -10.83 15.08 7.84
CA TRP A 85 -11.59 14.28 6.88
C TRP A 85 -10.69 13.68 5.80
N LEU A 86 -9.80 14.47 5.20
CA LEU A 86 -8.84 13.96 4.21
C LEU A 86 -7.89 12.94 4.82
N ALA A 87 -7.36 13.22 6.01
CA ALA A 87 -6.51 12.30 6.75
C ALA A 87 -7.23 10.97 7.05
N GLY A 88 -8.51 11.03 7.46
CA GLY A 88 -9.34 9.86 7.64
C GLY A 88 -9.54 9.08 6.34
N VAL A 89 -9.86 9.75 5.24
CA VAL A 89 -9.99 9.12 3.92
C VAL A 89 -8.70 8.45 3.50
N HIS A 90 -7.55 9.13 3.65
CA HIS A 90 -6.23 8.57 3.39
C HIS A 90 -6.04 7.26 4.15
N ALA A 91 -6.18 7.27 5.48
CA ALA A 91 -5.99 6.08 6.32
C ALA A 91 -6.92 4.90 5.93
N PHE A 92 -8.21 5.17 5.69
CA PHE A 92 -9.15 4.13 5.29
C PHE A 92 -8.84 3.56 3.91
N VAL A 93 -8.51 4.42 2.95
CA VAL A 93 -8.23 4.02 1.57
C VAL A 93 -6.91 3.27 1.49
N SER A 94 -5.87 3.69 2.22
CA SER A 94 -4.60 2.96 2.36
C SER A 94 -4.80 1.57 2.93
N SER A 95 -5.52 1.48 4.06
CA SER A 95 -5.81 0.21 4.71
C SER A 95 -6.62 -0.74 3.81
N ALA A 96 -7.63 -0.22 3.11
CA ALA A 96 -8.40 -0.99 2.14
C ALA A 96 -7.56 -1.43 0.93
N GLY A 97 -6.71 -0.54 0.41
CA GLY A 97 -5.76 -0.82 -0.67
C GLY A 97 -4.80 -1.96 -0.31
N MET A 98 -4.23 -1.92 0.90
CA MET A 98 -3.36 -2.97 1.43
C MET A 98 -4.09 -4.28 1.71
N SER A 99 -5.34 -4.21 2.17
CA SER A 99 -6.20 -5.39 2.34
C SER A 99 -6.46 -6.11 1.02
N LEU A 100 -6.77 -5.36 -0.05
CA LEU A 100 -6.95 -5.91 -1.40
C LEU A 100 -5.63 -6.43 -1.98
N PHE A 101 -4.52 -5.74 -1.73
CA PHE A 101 -3.19 -6.20 -2.16
C PHE A 101 -2.84 -7.54 -1.53
N ALA A 102 -3.00 -7.66 -0.20
CA ALA A 102 -2.72 -8.88 0.54
C ALA A 102 -3.57 -10.04 0.03
N LEU A 103 -4.87 -9.79 -0.22
CA LEU A 103 -5.76 -10.80 -0.79
C LEU A 103 -5.33 -11.21 -2.20
N TRP A 104 -4.97 -10.25 -3.06
CA TRP A 104 -4.44 -10.53 -4.39
C TRP A 104 -3.17 -11.38 -4.32
N ALA A 105 -2.19 -10.98 -3.53
CA ALA A 105 -0.92 -11.69 -3.38
C ALA A 105 -1.15 -13.12 -2.88
N PHE A 106 -2.03 -13.30 -1.90
CA PHE A 106 -2.43 -14.61 -1.41
C PHE A 106 -3.05 -15.47 -2.51
N LEU A 107 -4.03 -14.95 -3.27
CA LEU A 107 -4.69 -15.70 -4.34
C LEU A 107 -3.73 -16.01 -5.49
N TRP A 108 -2.82 -15.09 -5.81
CA TRP A 108 -1.81 -15.29 -6.82
C TRP A 108 -0.84 -16.42 -6.42
N VAL A 109 -0.35 -16.40 -5.18
CA VAL A 109 0.51 -17.46 -4.61
C VAL A 109 -0.25 -18.80 -4.58
N ASP A 110 -1.49 -18.80 -4.11
CA ASP A 110 -2.33 -20.00 -4.04
C ASP A 110 -2.52 -20.63 -5.42
N LYS A 111 -2.92 -19.85 -6.42
CA LYS A 111 -3.14 -20.38 -7.77
C LYS A 111 -1.85 -20.85 -8.42
N ARG A 112 -0.80 -20.03 -8.43
CA ARG A 112 0.40 -20.29 -9.24
C ARG A 112 1.46 -21.15 -8.55
N LEU A 113 1.64 -21.01 -7.25
CA LEU A 113 2.66 -21.77 -6.50
C LEU A 113 2.07 -23.03 -5.86
N ILE A 114 0.84 -22.96 -5.33
CA ILE A 114 0.25 -24.06 -4.55
C ILE A 114 -0.59 -25.00 -5.43
N ARG A 115 -1.54 -24.47 -6.21
CA ARG A 115 -2.49 -25.27 -7.02
C ARG A 115 -1.93 -25.70 -8.37
N TYR A 116 -1.36 -24.79 -9.16
CA TYR A 116 -0.67 -25.15 -10.41
C TYR A 116 0.57 -26.02 -10.14
N GLY A 117 1.15 -25.89 -8.95
CA GLY A 117 2.14 -26.79 -8.41
C GLY A 117 1.62 -28.18 -8.02
N GLN A 118 0.39 -28.62 -8.28
CA GLN A 118 -0.02 -29.97 -7.82
C GLN A 118 0.89 -31.12 -8.29
N LYS A 119 1.68 -30.96 -9.36
CA LYS A 119 2.80 -31.86 -9.71
C LYS A 119 4.18 -31.45 -9.15
N ALA A 120 4.40 -30.20 -8.74
CA ALA A 120 5.69 -29.60 -8.35
C ALA A 120 5.64 -28.53 -7.21
N CYS A 121 4.65 -28.58 -6.32
CA CYS A 121 4.44 -27.58 -5.28
C CYS A 121 5.59 -27.70 -4.30
N LEU A 122 6.25 -26.57 -4.02
CA LEU A 122 7.49 -26.53 -3.24
C LEU A 122 7.29 -27.13 -1.84
N ILE A 123 6.08 -26.97 -1.29
CA ILE A 123 5.68 -27.45 0.04
C ILE A 123 5.09 -28.87 -0.03
N ASN A 124 4.81 -29.42 -1.22
CA ASN A 124 4.21 -30.74 -1.39
C ASN A 124 5.05 -31.87 -0.76
N ARG A 125 6.37 -31.72 -0.74
CA ARG A 125 7.27 -32.66 -0.03
C ARG A 125 6.97 -32.74 1.47
N VAL A 126 6.52 -31.64 2.07
CA VAL A 126 6.13 -31.55 3.48
C VAL A 126 4.66 -31.94 3.66
N CYS A 127 3.77 -31.44 2.78
CA CYS A 127 2.33 -31.66 2.88
C CYS A 127 1.89 -33.08 2.48
N LYS A 128 2.65 -33.76 1.61
CA LYS A 128 2.30 -35.02 0.92
C LYS A 128 0.92 -34.97 0.24
N GLY A 129 0.65 -33.87 -0.46
CA GLY A 129 -0.61 -33.55 -1.13
C GLY A 129 -1.22 -32.24 -0.60
N CYS A 130 -1.81 -31.42 -1.49
CA CYS A 130 -2.63 -30.29 -1.07
C CYS A 130 -4.01 -30.81 -0.64
N THR A 131 -4.36 -30.68 0.64
CA THR A 131 -5.62 -31.20 1.20
C THR A 131 -6.68 -30.13 1.42
N ILE A 132 -6.43 -28.88 1.01
CA ILE A 132 -7.37 -27.75 1.14
C ILE A 132 -8.72 -28.03 0.45
N GLU A 133 -8.71 -28.84 -0.62
CA GLU A 133 -9.93 -29.25 -1.36
C GLU A 133 -10.36 -30.69 -1.03
N SER A 134 -9.64 -31.38 -0.14
CA SER A 134 -9.99 -32.74 0.26
C SER A 134 -10.98 -32.73 1.41
N GLU A 135 -11.86 -33.74 1.49
CA GLU A 135 -12.81 -33.91 2.60
C GLU A 135 -12.11 -34.04 3.98
N LEU A 136 -10.81 -34.38 3.99
CA LEU A 136 -10.01 -34.53 5.20
C LEU A 136 -9.55 -33.18 5.81
N GLY A 137 -9.74 -32.06 5.09
CA GLY A 137 -9.35 -30.71 5.51
C GLY A 137 -7.84 -30.42 5.45
N CYS A 138 -7.45 -29.17 5.69
CA CYS A 138 -6.05 -28.74 5.63
C CYS A 138 -5.20 -29.33 6.78
N ARG A 139 -4.08 -29.99 6.46
CA ARG A 139 -3.15 -30.54 7.48
C ARG A 139 -2.54 -29.47 8.40
N TYR A 140 -2.44 -28.23 7.92
CA TYR A 140 -1.90 -27.09 8.69
C TYR A 140 -2.98 -26.28 9.40
N HIS A 141 -4.21 -26.76 9.45
CA HIS A 141 -5.33 -26.07 10.07
C HIS A 141 -4.99 -25.52 11.47
N LYS A 142 -4.39 -26.37 12.33
CA LYS A 142 -3.98 -25.98 13.69
C LYS A 142 -2.90 -24.90 13.68
N THR A 143 -1.92 -25.01 12.78
CA THR A 143 -0.84 -24.01 12.64
C THR A 143 -1.40 -22.67 12.17
N VAL A 144 -2.33 -22.67 11.21
CA VAL A 144 -3.00 -21.47 10.72
C VAL A 144 -3.82 -20.82 11.84
N LEU A 145 -4.59 -21.59 12.59
CA LEU A 145 -5.34 -21.08 13.74
C LEU A 145 -4.41 -20.45 14.80
N LEU A 146 -3.28 -21.12 15.09
CA LEU A 146 -2.30 -20.61 16.04
C LEU A 146 -1.68 -19.30 15.54
N ALA A 147 -1.26 -19.25 14.27
CA ALA A 147 -0.73 -18.03 13.66
C ALA A 147 -1.76 -16.89 13.65
N ALA A 148 -3.01 -17.17 13.28
CA ALA A 148 -4.10 -16.19 13.32
C ALA A 148 -4.34 -15.65 14.74
N THR A 149 -4.18 -16.49 15.76
CA THR A 149 -4.29 -16.08 17.16
C THR A 149 -3.14 -15.15 17.56
N PHE A 150 -1.89 -15.45 17.16
CA PHE A 150 -0.76 -14.55 17.38
C PHE A 150 -0.92 -13.20 16.68
N ILE A 151 -1.43 -13.21 15.44
CA ILE A 151 -1.74 -11.99 14.70
C ILE A 151 -2.83 -11.20 15.44
N ALA A 152 -3.88 -11.85 15.96
CA ALA A 152 -4.91 -11.19 16.76
C ALA A 152 -4.29 -10.47 17.98
N PHE A 153 -3.36 -11.12 18.69
CA PHE A 153 -2.64 -10.46 19.78
C PHE A 153 -1.76 -9.31 19.30
N ALA A 154 -1.09 -9.44 18.15
CA ALA A 154 -0.30 -8.35 17.58
C ALA A 154 -1.15 -7.12 17.22
N THR A 155 -2.42 -7.31 16.84
CA THR A 155 -3.33 -6.19 16.57
C THR A 155 -3.67 -5.35 17.80
N LEU A 156 -3.39 -5.86 19.00
CA LEU A 156 -3.54 -5.09 20.23
C LEU A 156 -2.47 -4.00 20.36
N LEU A 157 -1.30 -4.14 19.74
CA LEU A 157 -0.21 -3.17 19.92
C LEU A 157 -0.58 -1.76 19.45
N PRO A 158 -1.10 -1.55 18.22
CA PRO A 158 -1.56 -0.23 17.80
C PRO A 158 -2.68 0.33 18.70
N LEU A 159 -3.56 -0.51 19.26
CA LEU A 159 -4.66 -0.08 20.12
C LEU A 159 -4.22 0.64 21.40
N PHE A 160 -2.99 0.43 21.84
CA PHE A 160 -2.42 1.07 23.02
C PHE A 160 -1.46 2.22 22.69
N ALA A 161 -1.21 2.51 21.40
CA ALA A 161 -0.37 3.62 20.99
C ALA A 161 -1.00 4.98 21.35
N GLY A 162 -0.21 5.96 21.79
CA GLY A 162 -0.71 7.31 22.07
C GLY A 162 -1.30 7.98 20.82
N VAL A 163 -2.45 8.62 20.97
CA VAL A 163 -3.19 9.30 19.89
C VAL A 163 -3.17 10.82 20.02
N ASP A 164 -2.41 11.35 20.97
CA ASP A 164 -2.22 12.79 21.11
C ASP A 164 -1.53 13.35 19.86
N ALA A 165 -1.97 14.54 19.44
CA ALA A 165 -1.42 15.24 18.28
C ALA A 165 0.12 15.31 18.36
N MET A 166 0.77 15.06 17.23
CA MET A 166 2.23 14.96 17.16
C MET A 166 2.78 16.05 16.22
N PRO A 167 3.27 17.18 16.77
CA PRO A 167 3.85 18.25 15.98
C PRO A 167 5.29 17.92 15.55
N ALA A 168 5.74 18.53 14.45
CA ALA A 168 7.13 18.46 14.04
C ALA A 168 8.03 19.26 14.98
N ASP A 169 9.12 18.64 15.44
CA ASP A 169 10.15 19.30 16.22
C ASP A 169 11.12 20.06 15.28
N SER A 170 10.88 21.36 15.10
CA SER A 170 11.69 22.20 14.21
C SER A 170 13.16 22.31 14.64
N THR A 171 13.47 22.06 15.92
CA THR A 171 14.85 22.13 16.43
C THR A 171 15.75 21.04 15.84
N ARG A 172 15.17 19.94 15.35
CA ARG A 172 15.91 18.83 14.70
C ARG A 172 16.38 19.16 13.28
N TYR A 173 15.85 20.22 12.69
CA TYR A 173 16.05 20.58 11.28
C TYR A 173 16.79 21.90 11.08
N ILE A 174 17.61 22.31 12.05
CA ILE A 174 18.42 23.52 11.92
C ILE A 174 19.49 23.29 10.84
N LEU A 175 19.62 24.22 9.89
CA LEU A 175 20.64 24.13 8.86
C LEU A 175 22.04 24.32 9.46
N PRO A 176 23.10 23.71 8.90
CA PRO A 176 24.46 23.88 9.39
C PRO A 176 25.06 25.27 9.13
N PHE A 177 24.29 26.18 8.53
CA PHE A 177 24.72 27.53 8.16
C PHE A 177 23.94 28.57 8.98
N ASP A 178 24.52 29.01 10.11
CA ASP A 178 23.90 29.97 11.04
C ASP A 178 23.44 31.25 10.35
N SER A 179 24.19 31.74 9.36
CA SER A 179 23.85 32.95 8.60
C SER A 179 22.55 32.81 7.81
N MET A 180 22.23 31.62 7.28
CA MET A 180 20.97 31.37 6.58
C MET A 180 19.80 31.26 7.54
N ASN A 181 19.99 30.57 8.68
CA ASN A 181 18.96 30.49 9.72
C ASN A 181 18.64 31.90 10.25
N GLN A 182 19.67 32.69 10.54
CA GLN A 182 19.51 34.05 11.03
C GLN A 182 18.83 34.95 10.00
N TRP A 183 19.22 34.90 8.72
CA TRP A 183 18.55 35.67 7.68
C TRP A 183 17.06 35.33 7.58
N TYR A 184 16.73 34.04 7.59
CA TYR A 184 15.34 33.58 7.54
C TYR A 184 14.53 34.11 8.73
N ASP A 185 15.06 33.93 9.94
CA ASP A 185 14.40 34.33 11.18
C ASP A 185 14.29 35.85 11.34
N SER A 186 15.30 36.61 10.91
CA SER A 186 15.33 38.06 11.10
C SER A 186 14.70 38.85 9.95
N THR A 187 14.52 38.22 8.79
CA THR A 187 14.11 38.92 7.56
C THR A 187 12.84 38.33 6.98
N LEU A 188 12.83 37.03 6.70
CA LEU A 188 11.72 36.41 5.98
C LEU A 188 10.52 36.14 6.89
N VAL A 189 10.73 35.64 8.11
CA VAL A 189 9.64 35.40 9.07
C VAL A 189 8.88 36.70 9.41
N PRO A 190 9.53 37.82 9.79
CA PRO A 190 8.82 39.07 10.05
C PRO A 190 8.07 39.60 8.82
N TRP A 191 8.62 39.37 7.62
CA TRP A 191 7.93 39.73 6.39
C TRP A 191 6.67 38.87 6.17
N LEU A 192 6.75 37.56 6.40
CA LEU A 192 5.61 36.64 6.30
C LEU A 192 4.53 36.99 7.32
N GLU A 193 4.89 37.19 8.58
CA GLU A 193 3.94 37.60 9.63
C GLU A 193 3.22 38.92 9.30
N ALA A 194 3.92 39.86 8.65
CA ALA A 194 3.35 41.15 8.29
C ALA A 194 2.50 41.15 7.01
N ASN A 195 2.72 40.19 6.09
CA ASN A 195 2.14 40.23 4.74
C ASN A 195 1.28 39.00 4.38
N VAL A 196 1.33 37.92 5.16
CA VAL A 196 0.57 36.70 4.92
C VAL A 196 -0.43 36.55 6.06
N GLU A 197 -1.70 36.74 5.73
CA GLU A 197 -2.80 36.54 6.67
C GLU A 197 -2.81 35.07 7.15
N ALA A 198 -2.82 34.87 8.48
CA ALA A 198 -2.74 33.56 9.12
C ALA A 198 -1.45 32.75 8.83
N TYR A 199 -0.29 33.41 8.71
CA TYR A 199 1.00 32.70 8.70
C TYR A 199 1.17 31.88 9.98
N GLU A 200 1.28 30.56 9.84
CA GLU A 200 1.65 29.65 10.92
C GLU A 200 3.10 29.18 10.76
N PRO A 201 3.91 29.19 11.84
CA PRO A 201 5.25 28.61 11.84
C PRO A 201 5.23 27.13 11.44
N GLY A 202 6.34 26.64 10.86
CA GLY A 202 6.40 25.30 10.27
C GLY A 202 6.07 24.17 11.25
N GLY A 203 6.43 24.31 12.53
CA GLY A 203 6.09 23.32 13.57
C GLY A 203 4.58 23.19 13.85
N ALA A 204 3.79 24.23 13.59
CA ALA A 204 2.33 24.20 13.70
C ALA A 204 1.66 23.66 12.43
N ALA A 205 2.23 23.96 11.26
CA ALA A 205 1.72 23.47 9.98
C ALA A 205 1.97 21.97 9.73
N TYR A 206 3.04 21.39 10.30
CA TYR A 206 3.36 19.96 10.18
C TYR A 206 3.00 19.21 11.46
N VAL A 207 1.73 18.83 11.58
CA VAL A 207 1.18 18.07 12.70
C VAL A 207 0.41 16.86 12.21
N LEU A 208 0.57 15.72 12.88
CA LEU A 208 -0.37 14.59 12.76
C LEU A 208 -1.52 14.84 13.74
N PRO A 209 -2.75 15.06 13.26
CA PRO A 209 -3.85 15.42 14.13
C PRO A 209 -4.34 14.20 14.92
N THR A 210 -4.92 14.47 16.09
CA THR A 210 -5.47 13.45 17.00
C THR A 210 -6.49 12.55 16.29
N GLU A 211 -7.30 13.12 15.40
CA GLU A 211 -8.35 12.44 14.66
C GLU A 211 -7.78 11.36 13.72
N MET A 212 -6.69 11.67 13.02
CA MET A 212 -6.00 10.73 12.14
C MET A 212 -5.40 9.58 12.96
N LEU A 213 -4.67 9.91 14.03
CA LEU A 213 -4.06 8.93 14.92
C LEU A 213 -5.11 8.05 15.59
N PHE A 214 -6.29 8.59 15.91
CA PHE A 214 -7.41 7.81 16.42
C PHE A 214 -7.94 6.82 15.38
N ILE A 215 -8.08 7.21 14.12
CA ILE A 215 -8.49 6.30 13.05
C ILE A 215 -7.45 5.19 12.87
N GLU A 216 -6.18 5.56 12.74
CA GLU A 216 -5.08 4.63 12.47
C GLU A 216 -4.79 3.67 13.62
N PHE A 217 -4.84 4.15 14.86
CA PHE A 217 -4.44 3.38 16.04
C PHE A 217 -5.60 2.91 16.90
N ARG A 218 -6.86 3.22 16.55
CA ARG A 218 -8.04 2.66 17.23
C ARG A 218 -8.98 2.00 16.26
N VAL A 219 -9.50 2.75 15.29
CA VAL A 219 -10.59 2.27 14.44
C VAL A 219 -10.12 1.15 13.51
N LEU A 220 -9.05 1.39 12.73
CA LEU A 220 -8.54 0.40 11.78
C LEU A 220 -8.05 -0.90 12.45
N PRO A 221 -7.29 -0.87 13.56
CA PRO A 221 -6.85 -2.09 14.23
C PRO A 221 -8.02 -2.84 14.88
N LEU A 222 -9.04 -2.14 15.41
CA LEU A 222 -10.27 -2.79 15.91
C LEU A 222 -11.03 -3.50 14.78
N MET A 223 -11.16 -2.86 13.61
CA MET A 223 -11.78 -3.47 12.45
C MET A 223 -10.99 -4.69 11.97
N ALA A 224 -9.66 -4.60 11.93
CA ALA A 224 -8.79 -5.72 11.58
C ALA A 224 -8.91 -6.86 12.60
N LEU A 225 -8.91 -6.57 13.90
CA LEU A 225 -9.10 -7.57 14.97
C LEU A 225 -10.46 -8.28 14.82
N ALA A 226 -11.54 -7.53 14.63
CA ALA A 226 -12.87 -8.11 14.41
C ALA A 226 -12.90 -9.04 13.19
N GLY A 227 -12.25 -8.62 12.09
CA GLY A 227 -12.11 -9.46 10.91
C GLY A 227 -11.24 -10.70 11.15
N ILE A 228 -10.14 -10.60 11.90
CA ILE A 228 -9.29 -11.74 12.26
C ILE A 228 -10.08 -12.75 13.10
N LEU A 229 -10.82 -12.29 14.11
CA LEU A 229 -11.68 -13.13 14.94
C LEU A 229 -12.79 -13.81 14.12
N ALA A 230 -13.40 -13.09 13.17
CA ALA A 230 -14.36 -13.67 12.23
C ALA A 230 -13.71 -14.75 11.35
N GLY A 231 -12.49 -14.49 10.85
CA GLY A 231 -11.68 -15.45 10.10
C GLY A 231 -11.37 -16.72 10.90
N ILE A 232 -10.94 -16.58 12.15
CA ILE A 232 -10.74 -17.70 13.09
C ILE A 232 -12.04 -18.48 13.29
N GLY A 233 -13.17 -17.79 13.53
CA GLY A 233 -14.47 -18.43 13.69
C GLY A 233 -14.91 -19.23 12.45
N LEU A 234 -14.62 -18.73 11.26
CA LEU A 234 -14.87 -19.44 9.99
C LEU A 234 -13.98 -20.67 9.84
N LEU A 235 -12.69 -20.57 10.20
CA LEU A 235 -11.79 -21.72 10.23
C LEU A 235 -12.29 -22.80 11.19
N LEU A 236 -12.67 -22.44 12.43
CA LEU A 236 -13.22 -23.38 13.41
C LEU A 236 -14.48 -24.09 12.91
N ARG A 237 -15.30 -23.42 12.09
CA ARG A 237 -16.48 -24.00 11.41
C ARG A 237 -16.16 -24.75 10.11
N ARG A 238 -14.88 -25.08 9.87
CA ARG A 238 -14.39 -25.81 8.68
C ARG A 238 -14.64 -25.08 7.35
N LYS A 239 -14.92 -23.77 7.37
CA LYS A 239 -15.04 -22.93 6.15
C LYS A 239 -13.67 -22.38 5.77
N GLU A 240 -12.72 -23.28 5.48
CA GLU A 240 -11.28 -22.96 5.44
C GLU A 240 -10.92 -21.84 4.47
N LEU A 241 -11.31 -21.95 3.19
CA LEU A 241 -10.96 -20.96 2.18
C LEU A 241 -11.57 -19.58 2.47
N LEU A 242 -12.81 -19.53 2.95
CA LEU A 242 -13.45 -18.27 3.31
C LEU A 242 -12.79 -17.65 4.54
N GLY A 243 -12.50 -18.45 5.57
CA GLY A 243 -11.76 -18.02 6.75
C GLY A 243 -10.39 -17.45 6.41
N MET A 244 -9.64 -18.12 5.53
CA MET A 244 -8.34 -17.64 5.03
C MET A 244 -8.44 -16.31 4.29
N LYS A 245 -9.43 -16.15 3.40
CA LYS A 245 -9.63 -14.88 2.68
C LYS A 245 -9.93 -13.73 3.63
N VAL A 246 -10.82 -13.95 4.61
CA VAL A 246 -11.15 -12.95 5.64
C VAL A 246 -9.90 -12.62 6.45
N LEU A 247 -9.14 -13.61 6.91
CA LEU A 247 -7.89 -13.40 7.64
C LEU A 247 -6.89 -12.56 6.86
N VAL A 248 -6.65 -12.89 5.58
CA VAL A 248 -5.67 -12.18 4.75
C VAL A 248 -6.08 -10.73 4.50
N VAL A 249 -7.37 -10.48 4.25
CA VAL A 249 -7.91 -9.11 4.12
C VAL A 249 -7.65 -8.33 5.41
N SER A 250 -8.00 -8.90 6.57
CA SER A 250 -7.80 -8.24 7.86
C SER A 250 -6.33 -8.04 8.21
N VAL A 251 -5.45 -8.98 7.86
CA VAL A 251 -4.00 -8.84 8.00
C VAL A 251 -3.47 -7.70 7.14
N GLY A 252 -3.95 -7.55 5.91
CA GLY A 252 -3.55 -6.42 5.05
C GLY A 252 -3.94 -5.07 5.65
N GLY A 253 -5.14 -4.96 6.21
CA GLY A 253 -5.58 -3.75 6.90
C GLY A 253 -4.79 -3.46 8.19
N PHE A 254 -4.48 -4.49 8.97
CA PHE A 254 -3.61 -4.40 10.13
C PHE A 254 -2.17 -4.02 9.76
N ALA A 255 -1.62 -4.59 8.69
CA ALA A 255 -0.25 -4.35 8.27
C ALA A 255 0.02 -2.87 7.98
N TYR A 256 -0.96 -2.15 7.41
CA TYR A 256 -0.90 -0.71 7.25
C TYR A 256 -0.83 0.03 8.61
N ALA A 257 -1.79 -0.20 9.50
CA ALA A 257 -1.79 0.46 10.81
C ALA A 257 -0.54 0.13 11.64
N PHE A 258 0.00 -1.08 11.49
CA PHE A 258 1.23 -1.50 12.15
C PHE A 258 2.47 -0.85 11.52
N SER A 259 2.52 -0.65 10.19
CA SER A 259 3.62 0.08 9.57
C SER A 259 3.63 1.54 10.02
N GLU A 260 2.46 2.20 10.05
CA GLU A 260 2.35 3.57 10.58
C GLU A 260 2.82 3.67 12.02
N LEU A 261 2.42 2.70 12.87
CA LEU A 261 2.87 2.65 14.25
C LEU A 261 4.39 2.62 14.35
N VAL A 262 5.04 1.74 13.56
CA VAL A 262 6.50 1.60 13.57
C VAL A 262 7.18 2.86 13.04
N LEU A 263 6.64 3.46 11.97
CA LEU A 263 7.21 4.68 11.39
C LEU A 263 7.06 5.86 12.36
N ILE A 264 5.85 6.15 12.82
CA ILE A 264 5.54 7.34 13.63
C ILE A 264 6.12 7.21 15.05
N LYS A 265 5.85 6.08 15.73
CA LYS A 265 6.26 5.90 17.14
C LYS A 265 7.66 5.32 17.29
N GLY A 266 8.22 4.73 16.24
CA GLY A 266 9.59 4.22 16.26
C GLY A 266 10.65 5.29 15.99
N THR A 267 10.32 6.34 15.21
CA THR A 267 11.26 7.44 14.95
C THR A 267 11.14 8.58 15.96
N ASP A 268 9.99 8.71 16.62
CA ASP A 268 9.64 9.90 17.42
C ASP A 268 9.86 11.21 16.63
N ASP A 269 9.63 11.14 15.32
CA ASP A 269 9.88 12.22 14.37
C ASP A 269 8.95 12.11 13.16
N ILE A 270 7.99 13.02 13.08
CA ILE A 270 6.95 13.03 12.04
C ILE A 270 7.51 13.22 10.63
N ILE A 271 8.57 14.01 10.47
CA ILE A 271 9.12 14.31 9.13
C ILE A 271 9.93 13.13 8.65
N ILE A 272 10.72 12.49 9.52
CA ILE A 272 11.41 11.24 9.17
C ILE A 272 10.40 10.11 8.92
N ALA A 273 9.34 10.01 9.74
CA ALA A 273 8.28 9.04 9.55
C ALA A 273 7.59 9.24 8.20
N SER A 274 7.18 10.47 7.88
CA SER A 274 6.57 10.83 6.59
C SER A 274 7.50 10.54 5.42
N LEU A 275 8.78 10.92 5.48
CA LEU A 275 9.72 10.59 4.41
C LEU A 275 9.91 9.08 4.24
N SER A 276 9.98 8.34 5.34
CA SER A 276 10.11 6.88 5.33
C SER A 276 8.87 6.21 4.76
N HIS A 277 7.69 6.76 5.04
CA HIS A 277 6.40 6.38 4.46
C HIS A 277 6.44 6.51 2.94
N GLU A 278 6.76 7.70 2.43
CA GLU A 278 6.84 7.96 0.98
C GLU A 278 7.87 7.04 0.28
N ILE A 279 9.01 6.80 0.93
CA ILE A 279 10.03 5.88 0.41
C ILE A 279 9.50 4.44 0.36
N ALA A 280 8.77 3.99 1.39
CA ALA A 280 8.19 2.65 1.43
C ALA A 280 7.15 2.47 0.31
N GLU A 281 6.32 3.49 0.07
CA GLU A 281 5.36 3.51 -1.04
C GLU A 281 6.02 3.48 -2.42
N PHE A 282 7.07 4.27 -2.60
CA PHE A 282 7.87 4.24 -3.82
C PHE A 282 8.44 2.83 -4.07
N TRP A 283 9.03 2.21 -3.05
CA TRP A 283 9.55 0.85 -3.14
C TRP A 283 8.47 -0.19 -3.40
N PHE A 284 7.30 -0.04 -2.78
CA PHE A 284 6.14 -0.88 -3.06
C PHE A 284 5.77 -0.84 -4.54
N LEU A 285 5.65 0.36 -5.14
CA LEU A 285 5.35 0.50 -6.57
C LEU A 285 6.44 -0.12 -7.46
N VAL A 286 7.71 0.09 -7.13
CA VAL A 286 8.84 -0.53 -7.85
C VAL A 286 8.77 -2.06 -7.77
N ALA A 287 8.49 -2.61 -6.59
CA ALA A 287 8.34 -4.05 -6.38
C ALA A 287 7.17 -4.61 -7.17
N VAL A 288 6.02 -3.93 -7.20
CA VAL A 288 4.86 -4.31 -8.01
C VAL A 288 5.21 -4.30 -9.50
N VAL A 289 5.90 -3.27 -9.99
CA VAL A 289 6.34 -3.18 -11.39
C VAL A 289 7.25 -4.33 -11.76
N GLU A 290 8.27 -4.59 -10.95
CA GLU A 290 9.24 -5.65 -11.21
C GLU A 290 8.58 -7.03 -11.14
N PHE A 291 7.72 -7.23 -10.15
CA PHE A 291 6.91 -8.43 -10.02
C PHE A 291 6.06 -8.68 -11.27
N LEU A 292 5.33 -7.66 -11.74
CA LEU A 292 4.50 -7.76 -12.93
C LEU A 292 5.32 -8.09 -14.17
N ARG A 293 6.48 -7.44 -14.36
CA ARG A 293 7.38 -7.70 -15.50
C ARG A 293 7.93 -9.11 -15.51
N ARG A 294 8.32 -9.63 -14.35
CA ARG A 294 8.86 -11.00 -14.22
C ARG A 294 7.78 -12.06 -14.40
N THR A 295 6.59 -11.79 -13.86
CA THR A 295 5.48 -12.74 -13.87
C THR A 295 4.76 -12.79 -15.21
N TYR A 296 4.71 -11.65 -15.90
CA TYR A 296 3.97 -11.44 -17.14
C TYR A 296 4.88 -10.79 -18.19
N PRO A 297 6.00 -11.43 -18.57
CA PRO A 297 6.97 -10.84 -19.49
C PRO A 297 6.30 -10.47 -20.80
N ALA A 298 6.68 -9.31 -21.35
CA ALA A 298 6.26 -8.92 -22.69
C ALA A 298 6.89 -9.88 -23.71
N THR A 299 6.16 -10.91 -24.13
CA THR A 299 6.61 -11.77 -25.22
C THR A 299 6.59 -10.99 -26.53
N ALA A 300 7.76 -10.89 -27.17
CA ALA A 300 7.84 -10.39 -28.53
C ALA A 300 7.30 -11.50 -29.46
N GLY A 301 6.11 -11.30 -30.04
CA GLY A 301 5.73 -12.04 -31.24
C GLY A 301 4.43 -12.83 -31.22
N GLU A 302 3.76 -13.06 -30.08
CA GLU A 302 2.46 -13.73 -30.11
C GLU A 302 1.33 -12.72 -29.92
N VAL A 303 1.03 -12.03 -31.02
CA VAL A 303 -0.37 -11.82 -31.35
C VAL A 303 -0.97 -13.22 -31.43
N LEU A 304 -1.55 -13.69 -30.32
CA LEU A 304 -2.54 -14.75 -30.38
C LEU A 304 -3.59 -14.23 -31.37
N ALA A 305 -3.50 -14.73 -32.61
CA ALA A 305 -4.59 -14.64 -33.54
C ALA A 305 -5.83 -15.04 -32.75
N ALA A 306 -6.84 -14.17 -32.77
CA ALA A 306 -8.10 -14.45 -32.11
C ALA A 306 -8.53 -15.87 -32.49
N PRO A 307 -9.00 -16.71 -31.54
CA PRO A 307 -9.51 -18.04 -31.86
C PRO A 307 -10.71 -17.86 -32.81
N GLY A 308 -10.46 -17.98 -34.11
CA GLY A 308 -11.38 -17.57 -35.18
C GLY A 308 -10.72 -17.14 -36.49
N ALA A 309 -9.43 -16.79 -36.50
CA ALA A 309 -8.70 -16.64 -37.75
C ALA A 309 -8.30 -18.03 -38.26
N ASN A 310 -9.17 -18.64 -39.08
CA ASN A 310 -8.82 -19.81 -39.88
C ASN A 310 -7.53 -19.49 -40.67
N PRO A 311 -6.44 -20.25 -40.49
CA PRO A 311 -5.44 -20.32 -41.53
C PRO A 311 -6.09 -21.08 -42.68
N THR A 312 -6.72 -20.35 -43.59
CA THR A 312 -7.03 -20.85 -44.93
C THR A 312 -5.71 -21.38 -45.50
N LEU A 313 -5.60 -22.71 -45.50
CA LEU A 313 -5.02 -23.53 -46.55
C LEU A 313 -4.28 -22.72 -47.62
N ALA A 314 -2.98 -22.49 -47.42
CA ALA A 314 -2.04 -22.42 -48.51
C ALA A 314 -1.44 -23.83 -48.66
N ALA A 315 -2.26 -24.73 -49.22
CA ALA A 315 -1.80 -25.98 -49.78
C ALA A 315 -1.91 -25.84 -51.30
N ASN A 316 -0.76 -25.96 -51.97
CA ASN A 316 -0.56 -26.37 -53.36
C ASN A 316 -1.51 -25.78 -54.41
N ASP A 317 -1.01 -24.78 -55.14
CA ASP A 317 -0.78 -24.84 -56.60
C ASP A 317 0.33 -23.85 -56.99
#